data_AF-A0AAP7QNC0-F1
#
_entry.id   AF-A0AAP7QNC0-F1
#
_cell.length_a   1.000
_cell.length_b   1.000
_cell.length_c   1.000
_cell.angle_alpha   90.00
_cell.angle_beta   90.00
_cell.angle_gamma   90.00
#
_symmetry.space_group_name_H-M   'P 1'
#
loop_
_entity.id
_entity.type
_entity.pdbx_description
1 polymer ?
#
loop_
_entity_poly.entity_id
_entity_poly.type
_entity_poly.pdbx_seq_one_letter_code
_entity_poly.pdbx_strand_id
1 'polypeptide(L)'
;MNQLFVQSKHDPTNKVPLEHIEPEVSDKLDGTKQLSFQCLQIPETELAFDMLVNDNVLLIDEIEHKAQRYIIVEDEKKTENGVSFRNVAADHMYIVRLTYNQVDEEINGEIDIDTALKHALKGSGLSFTVMPDAKGLKAKLEGFGKKKSLELMNDLISAFVVELDVNNDHIYVFKEIKKRINYKLDTRANMNTISVKSSLSESFTRIKGYGKVKEEKDTASEETKGYDSKSAKWKTNSDLNAMYAEDVGQTFSFTFKGTGFSVKLIKEKLGGKITFNIDKKTNKTFSTYKDTGKESHVVETVDVIRGLEDKEHTVVATFKGKDSKNPNTKKMKTGFRVSIPNGNFIGLYRNFKNDEKYMFPPVTYIHPDEKLFLVDGRPRVAETVYEDSISKKEDMEKLLKEKVDPYPKLTIELDFEKVYDPKLEAIEDNICKGAIVPVIADTAYGILFEGEVRVQEIKYNPLNLDMKPSVTLTNYRKDIIDYQLEKDVEMKRQRNLIKKEIAEMLEAQRSIASSTQSQLNNINTKVSQDLSLSYSSVTKTWSIDDSSVDGAEIDEIGNTIDIDVGIDIKPKSPRAGVDFDLSLKGITAGVTVDTTNPSGMNIMLAKDGQRISPTAADIPNGAQINISFYLDS
;
A
#
# COMPACT_ATOMS: atom_id res chain seq x y z
N MET A 1 4.09 -17.25 42.98
CA MET A 1 3.29 -17.75 41.85
C MET A 1 2.26 -16.67 41.55
N ASN A 2 2.15 -16.24 40.29
CA ASN A 2 1.17 -15.23 39.89
C ASN A 2 -0.25 -15.82 40.00
N GLN A 3 -1.24 -14.98 40.25
CA GLN A 3 -2.62 -15.43 40.47
C GLN A 3 -3.59 -14.66 39.57
N LEU A 4 -4.74 -15.30 39.28
CA LEU A 4 -5.86 -14.72 38.56
C LEU A 4 -7.14 -14.90 39.40
N PHE A 5 -7.91 -13.83 39.53
CA PHE A 5 -9.19 -13.84 40.23
C PHE A 5 -10.27 -13.17 39.37
N VAL A 6 -11.52 -13.60 39.57
CA VAL A 6 -12.71 -12.88 39.10
C VAL A 6 -13.42 -12.20 40.27
N GLN A 7 -13.91 -10.99 40.02
CA GLN A 7 -14.70 -10.18 40.94
C GLN A 7 -15.98 -9.70 40.27
N SER A 8 -17.08 -9.71 41.02
CA SER A 8 -18.32 -9.09 40.55
C SER A 8 -18.20 -7.57 40.61
N LYS A 9 -18.71 -6.87 39.59
CA LYS A 9 -18.84 -5.40 39.67
C LYS A 9 -19.70 -4.92 40.85
N HIS A 10 -20.62 -5.77 41.31
CA HIS A 10 -21.55 -5.46 42.41
C HIS A 10 -20.99 -5.82 43.79
N ASP A 11 -19.90 -6.60 43.84
CA ASP A 11 -19.20 -6.95 45.07
C ASP A 11 -17.68 -6.98 44.80
N PRO A 12 -17.04 -5.80 44.81
CA PRO A 12 -15.60 -5.69 44.53
C PRO A 12 -14.72 -6.19 45.68
N THR A 13 -15.31 -6.59 46.82
CA THR A 13 -14.57 -7.03 48.00
C THR A 13 -14.31 -8.54 47.97
N ASN A 14 -15.22 -9.30 47.39
CA ASN A 14 -15.07 -10.75 47.26
C ASN A 14 -14.43 -11.10 45.91
N LYS A 15 -13.34 -11.86 45.96
CA LYS A 15 -12.64 -12.38 44.78
C LYS A 15 -12.64 -13.89 44.78
N VAL A 16 -12.90 -14.49 43.63
CA VAL A 16 -12.90 -15.95 43.44
C VAL A 16 -11.68 -16.30 42.58
N PRO A 17 -10.83 -17.23 43.03
CA PRO A 17 -9.68 -17.67 42.23
C PRO A 17 -10.16 -18.34 40.94
N LEU A 18 -9.45 -18.07 39.85
CA LEU A 18 -9.61 -18.73 38.57
C LEU A 18 -8.42 -19.65 38.36
N GLU A 19 -8.66 -20.95 38.54
CA GLU A 19 -7.67 -22.02 38.39
C GLU A 19 -7.96 -22.85 37.13
N HIS A 20 -7.01 -23.68 36.71
CA HIS A 20 -7.16 -24.57 35.54
C HIS A 20 -7.43 -23.86 34.21
N ILE A 21 -6.84 -22.67 34.03
CA ILE A 21 -6.92 -21.89 32.79
C ILE A 21 -5.54 -21.48 32.32
N GLU A 22 -5.43 -21.23 31.02
CA GLU A 22 -4.23 -20.71 30.37
C GLU A 22 -4.54 -19.33 29.78
N PRO A 23 -4.35 -18.24 30.55
CA PRO A 23 -4.57 -16.90 30.04
C PRO A 23 -3.47 -16.43 29.12
N GLU A 24 -3.85 -15.64 28.12
CA GLU A 24 -2.95 -14.89 27.26
C GLU A 24 -3.19 -13.38 27.47
N VAL A 25 -2.13 -12.65 27.81
CA VAL A 25 -2.11 -11.19 27.87
C VAL A 25 -1.34 -10.64 26.67
N SER A 26 -1.96 -9.77 25.88
CA SER A 26 -1.29 -8.89 24.91
C SER A 26 -0.96 -7.56 25.57
N ASP A 27 0.27 -7.06 25.42
CA ASP A 27 0.75 -5.78 25.97
C ASP A 27 1.55 -4.99 24.92
N LYS A 28 1.11 -3.75 24.63
CA LYS A 28 1.63 -2.88 23.56
C LYS A 28 2.22 -1.58 24.08
N LEU A 29 3.07 -0.95 23.27
CA LEU A 29 3.73 0.33 23.59
C LEU A 29 2.79 1.55 23.64
N ASP A 30 1.56 1.43 23.12
CA ASP A 30 0.53 2.45 23.25
C ASP A 30 -0.27 2.35 24.55
N GLY A 31 0.10 1.41 25.44
CA GLY A 31 -0.58 1.16 26.71
C GLY A 31 -1.82 0.29 26.61
N THR A 32 -2.21 -0.14 25.39
CA THR A 32 -3.30 -1.09 25.23
C THR A 32 -2.87 -2.48 25.69
N LYS A 33 -3.74 -3.10 26.50
CA LYS A 33 -3.58 -4.46 27.01
C LYS A 33 -4.89 -5.21 26.95
N GLN A 34 -4.83 -6.48 26.55
CA GLN A 34 -6.01 -7.36 26.45
C GLN A 34 -5.69 -8.72 27.08
N LEU A 35 -6.65 -9.31 27.76
CA LEU A 35 -6.58 -10.62 28.40
C LEU A 35 -7.62 -11.54 27.77
N SER A 36 -7.21 -12.75 27.38
CA SER A 36 -8.14 -13.76 26.87
C SER A 36 -7.81 -15.15 27.39
N PHE A 37 -8.84 -15.99 27.53
CA PHE A 37 -8.70 -17.41 27.90
C PHE A 37 -9.98 -18.20 27.62
N GLN A 38 -9.85 -19.51 27.69
CA GLN A 38 -10.97 -20.43 27.79
C GLN A 38 -11.08 -21.00 29.20
N CYS A 39 -12.30 -21.06 29.75
CA CYS A 39 -12.60 -21.70 31.02
C CYS A 39 -13.57 -22.85 30.81
N LEU A 40 -13.21 -24.06 31.25
CA LEU A 40 -14.13 -25.21 31.29
C LEU A 40 -15.08 -25.07 32.46
N GLN A 41 -16.31 -25.58 32.32
CA GLN A 41 -17.26 -25.72 33.43
C GLN A 41 -17.01 -27.08 34.12
N ILE A 42 -16.23 -27.07 35.19
CA ILE A 42 -15.94 -28.23 36.04
C ILE A 42 -16.21 -27.88 37.51
N PRO A 43 -16.37 -28.86 38.43
CA PRO A 43 -16.68 -28.58 39.84
C PRO A 43 -15.73 -27.57 40.51
N GLU A 44 -14.45 -27.58 40.14
CA GLU A 44 -13.42 -26.69 40.69
C GLU A 44 -13.57 -25.24 40.20
N THR A 45 -14.17 -25.02 39.03
CA THR A 45 -14.32 -23.70 38.39
C THR A 45 -15.75 -23.20 38.36
N GLU A 46 -16.74 -23.98 38.82
CA GLU A 46 -18.19 -23.71 38.64
C GLU A 46 -18.58 -22.29 39.06
N LEU A 47 -18.20 -21.86 40.27
CA LEU A 47 -18.49 -20.51 40.75
C LEU A 47 -17.81 -19.43 39.90
N ALA A 48 -16.52 -19.63 39.57
CA ALA A 48 -15.78 -18.68 38.76
C ALA A 48 -16.37 -18.59 37.35
N PHE A 49 -16.73 -19.72 36.74
CA PHE A 49 -17.33 -19.86 35.42
C PHE A 49 -18.63 -19.07 35.28
N ASP A 50 -19.47 -19.08 36.32
CA ASP A 50 -20.70 -18.30 36.38
C ASP A 50 -20.44 -16.80 36.56
N MET A 51 -19.35 -16.43 37.23
CA MET A 51 -18.91 -15.04 37.38
C MET A 51 -18.25 -14.45 36.13
N LEU A 52 -17.87 -15.26 35.13
CA LEU A 52 -17.32 -14.78 33.86
C LEU A 52 -18.43 -14.21 32.97
N VAL A 53 -18.89 -13.01 33.28
CA VAL A 53 -19.91 -12.26 32.52
C VAL A 53 -19.42 -10.84 32.27
N ASN A 54 -19.91 -10.22 31.20
CA ASN A 54 -19.58 -8.83 30.86
C ASN A 54 -19.67 -7.87 32.07
N ASP A 55 -18.76 -6.90 32.07
CA ASP A 55 -18.48 -5.90 33.13
C ASP A 55 -17.86 -6.43 34.43
N ASN A 56 -17.79 -7.74 34.66
CA ASN A 56 -17.04 -8.25 35.81
C ASN A 56 -15.54 -8.06 35.61
N VAL A 57 -14.81 -8.02 36.73
CA VAL A 57 -13.41 -7.63 36.76
C VAL A 57 -12.53 -8.87 36.96
N LEU A 58 -11.51 -9.00 36.13
CA LEU A 58 -10.42 -9.94 36.29
C LEU A 58 -9.22 -9.22 36.91
N LEU A 59 -8.67 -9.81 37.97
CA LEU A 59 -7.47 -9.35 38.65
C LEU A 59 -6.33 -10.31 38.35
N ILE A 60 -5.28 -9.84 37.68
CA ILE A 60 -4.16 -10.69 37.27
C ILE A 60 -2.82 -10.11 37.69
N ASP A 61 -1.92 -10.97 38.15
CA ASP A 61 -0.53 -10.61 38.41
C ASP A 61 0.30 -10.73 37.13
N GLU A 62 0.66 -9.60 36.51
CA GLU A 62 1.53 -9.56 35.32
C GLU A 62 3.03 -9.60 35.69
N ILE A 63 3.89 -9.61 34.66
CA ILE A 63 5.35 -9.59 34.84
C ILE A 63 5.81 -8.33 35.57
N GLU A 64 5.40 -7.15 35.08
CA GLU A 64 5.85 -5.85 35.60
C GLU A 64 4.97 -5.33 36.73
N HIS A 65 3.64 -5.34 36.53
CA HIS A 65 2.68 -4.80 37.48
C HIS A 65 1.78 -5.91 38.04
N LYS A 66 1.61 -5.94 39.36
CA LYS A 66 0.73 -6.92 40.03
C LYS A 66 -0.71 -6.40 40.12
N ALA A 67 -1.66 -7.31 40.35
CA ALA A 67 -3.09 -7.00 40.50
C ALA A 67 -3.65 -6.04 39.43
N GLN A 68 -3.32 -6.26 38.16
CA GLN A 68 -3.87 -5.49 37.04
C GLN A 68 -5.34 -5.83 36.82
N ARG A 69 -6.13 -4.81 36.48
CA ARG A 69 -7.59 -4.89 36.35
C ARG A 69 -8.01 -4.94 34.89
N TYR A 70 -8.61 -6.05 34.50
CA TYR A 70 -9.23 -6.25 33.19
C TYR A 70 -10.75 -6.34 33.35
N ILE A 71 -11.50 -5.76 32.44
CA ILE A 71 -12.97 -5.79 32.45
C ILE A 71 -13.42 -6.73 31.34
N ILE A 72 -14.27 -7.71 31.67
CA ILE A 72 -14.80 -8.64 30.68
C ILE A 72 -15.70 -7.86 29.71
N VAL A 73 -15.33 -7.86 28.45
CA VAL A 73 -16.07 -7.18 27.37
C VAL A 73 -16.79 -8.19 26.47
N GLU A 74 -16.27 -9.41 26.39
CA GLU A 74 -16.89 -10.52 25.68
C GLU A 74 -16.87 -11.80 26.53
N ASP A 75 -18.03 -12.44 26.63
CA ASP A 75 -18.18 -13.78 27.17
C ASP A 75 -19.00 -14.65 26.20
N GLU A 76 -18.39 -15.72 25.68
CA GLU A 76 -19.06 -16.66 24.77
C GLU A 76 -19.18 -18.02 25.45
N LYS A 77 -20.40 -18.44 25.80
CA LYS A 77 -20.67 -19.80 26.28
C LYS A 77 -20.85 -20.75 25.10
N LYS A 78 -20.12 -21.87 25.12
CA LYS A 78 -20.21 -22.95 24.14
C LYS A 78 -20.37 -24.28 24.85
N THR A 79 -21.01 -25.22 24.18
CA THR A 79 -21.09 -26.62 24.59
C THR A 79 -20.75 -27.48 23.39
N GLU A 80 -19.69 -28.28 23.51
CA GLU A 80 -19.28 -29.24 22.48
C GLU A 80 -19.09 -30.61 23.11
N ASN A 81 -19.65 -31.66 22.49
CA ASN A 81 -19.56 -33.03 22.97
C ASN A 81 -19.97 -33.22 24.46
N GLY A 82 -20.91 -32.41 24.94
CA GLY A 82 -21.39 -32.46 26.33
C GLY A 82 -20.50 -31.73 27.35
N VAL A 83 -19.43 -31.08 26.91
CA VAL A 83 -18.56 -30.24 27.74
C VAL A 83 -18.91 -28.78 27.50
N SER A 84 -19.28 -28.07 28.56
CA SER A 84 -19.51 -26.62 28.53
C SER A 84 -18.21 -25.88 28.81
N PHE A 85 -17.94 -24.86 28.01
CA PHE A 85 -16.80 -23.97 28.18
C PHE A 85 -17.18 -22.54 27.82
N ARG A 86 -16.35 -21.60 28.26
CA ARG A 86 -16.55 -20.18 28.02
C ARG A 86 -15.27 -19.56 27.50
N ASN A 87 -15.36 -18.91 26.35
CA ASN A 87 -14.29 -18.05 25.85
C ASN A 87 -14.51 -16.65 26.41
N VAL A 88 -13.47 -16.07 27.01
CA VAL A 88 -13.53 -14.76 27.66
C VAL A 88 -12.49 -13.86 27.01
N ALA A 89 -12.91 -12.65 26.65
CA ALA A 89 -12.01 -11.56 26.30
C ALA A 89 -12.29 -10.35 27.21
N ALA A 90 -11.22 -9.75 27.72
CA ALA A 90 -11.27 -8.66 28.65
C ALA A 90 -10.25 -7.58 28.29
N ASP A 91 -10.68 -6.33 28.32
CA ASP A 91 -9.83 -5.18 28.07
C ASP A 91 -9.30 -4.62 29.40
N HIS A 92 -8.04 -4.16 29.42
CA HIS A 92 -7.50 -3.50 30.60
C HIS A 92 -8.32 -2.24 30.94
N MET A 93 -8.42 -1.91 32.24
CA MET A 93 -9.29 -0.80 32.70
C MET A 93 -9.00 0.55 32.03
N TYR A 94 -7.76 0.74 31.57
CA TYR A 94 -7.33 1.90 30.78
C TYR A 94 -8.16 2.04 29.51
N ILE A 95 -8.28 0.97 28.72
CA ILE A 95 -9.05 0.98 27.47
C ILE A 95 -10.52 1.26 27.79
N VAL A 96 -11.11 0.48 28.71
CA VAL A 96 -12.54 0.57 29.01
C VAL A 96 -12.93 1.96 29.52
N ARG A 97 -12.18 2.53 30.47
CA ARG A 97 -12.50 3.87 30.99
C ARG A 97 -12.38 4.94 29.92
N LEU A 98 -11.36 4.86 29.07
CA LEU A 98 -11.11 5.87 28.04
C LEU A 98 -12.06 5.77 26.85
N THR A 99 -12.54 4.56 26.52
CA THR A 99 -13.55 4.33 25.47
C THR A 99 -14.87 5.00 25.82
N TYR A 100 -15.28 4.96 27.09
CA TYR A 100 -16.56 5.53 27.50
C TYR A 100 -16.48 6.99 27.99
N ASN A 101 -15.28 7.51 28.29
CA ASN A 101 -15.09 8.89 28.71
C ASN A 101 -15.09 9.87 27.52
N GLN A 102 -15.89 10.93 27.60
CA GLN A 102 -16.00 11.99 26.61
C GLN A 102 -15.31 13.26 27.13
N VAL A 103 -14.53 13.93 26.28
CA VAL A 103 -14.02 15.29 26.57
C VAL A 103 -14.67 16.25 25.58
N ASP A 104 -15.54 17.14 26.08
CA ASP A 104 -16.34 18.03 25.24
C ASP A 104 -15.65 19.37 24.94
N GLU A 105 -14.67 19.76 25.75
CA GLU A 105 -13.92 20.99 25.51
C GLU A 105 -12.82 20.77 24.46
N GLU A 106 -12.41 21.84 23.79
CA GLU A 106 -11.28 21.85 22.86
C GLU A 106 -10.18 22.78 23.35
N ILE A 107 -8.94 22.39 23.07
CA ILE A 107 -7.77 23.25 23.23
C ILE A 107 -7.06 23.42 21.89
N ASN A 108 -6.41 24.57 21.72
CA ASN A 108 -5.75 24.97 20.48
C ASN A 108 -4.38 25.60 20.76
N GLY A 109 -3.46 25.47 19.81
CA GLY A 109 -2.14 26.10 19.83
C GLY A 109 -0.99 25.14 20.17
N GLU A 110 0.18 25.72 20.47
CA GLU A 110 1.33 24.94 20.94
C GLU A 110 1.13 24.58 22.42
N ILE A 111 0.99 23.30 22.71
CA ILE A 111 0.62 22.77 24.02
C ILE A 111 1.69 21.78 24.48
N ASP A 112 2.09 21.88 25.76
CA ASP A 112 3.00 20.91 26.38
C ASP A 112 2.29 19.59 26.74
N ILE A 113 3.06 18.51 26.79
CA ILE A 113 2.54 17.16 27.00
C ILE A 113 1.73 17.02 28.30
N ASP A 114 2.14 17.68 29.39
CA ASP A 114 1.40 17.64 30.66
C ASP A 114 0.01 18.28 30.54
N THR A 115 -0.08 19.43 29.87
CA THR A 115 -1.36 20.11 29.63
C THR A 115 -2.25 19.28 28.70
N ALA A 116 -1.69 18.69 27.66
CA ALA A 116 -2.43 17.87 26.70
C ALA A 116 -2.98 16.59 27.35
N LEU A 117 -2.17 15.89 28.16
CA LEU A 117 -2.59 14.70 28.92
C LEU A 117 -3.67 15.03 29.95
N LYS A 118 -3.53 16.13 30.70
CA LYS A 118 -4.56 16.60 31.64
C LYS A 118 -5.90 16.83 30.95
N HIS A 119 -5.87 17.38 29.74
CA HIS A 119 -7.07 17.61 28.95
C HIS A 119 -7.68 16.29 28.45
N ALA A 120 -6.88 15.44 27.82
CA ALA A 120 -7.34 14.16 27.27
C ALA A 120 -7.92 13.21 28.34
N LEU A 121 -7.34 13.22 29.55
CA LEU A 121 -7.75 12.35 30.65
C LEU A 121 -8.79 12.98 31.58
N LYS A 122 -9.29 14.19 31.27
CA LYS A 122 -10.27 14.88 32.11
C LYS A 122 -11.53 14.03 32.28
N GLY A 123 -11.91 13.78 33.53
CA GLY A 123 -13.11 12.98 33.87
C GLY A 123 -12.93 11.46 33.79
N SER A 124 -11.83 10.96 33.21
CA SER A 124 -11.57 9.51 33.09
C SER A 124 -11.30 8.79 34.41
N GLY A 125 -10.89 9.53 35.45
CA GLY A 125 -10.40 8.96 36.71
C GLY A 125 -9.03 8.30 36.61
N LEU A 126 -8.31 8.49 35.50
CA LEU A 126 -6.92 8.06 35.32
C LEU A 126 -5.96 9.20 35.68
N SER A 127 -4.80 8.83 36.20
CA SER A 127 -3.69 9.71 36.55
C SER A 127 -2.47 9.39 35.69
N PHE A 128 -1.48 10.29 35.64
CA PHE A 128 -0.30 10.06 34.84
C PHE A 128 0.97 10.67 35.45
N THR A 129 2.12 10.13 35.02
CA THR A 129 3.45 10.68 35.26
C THR A 129 4.21 10.78 33.95
N VAL A 130 4.66 11.98 33.60
CA VAL A 130 5.58 12.19 32.47
C VAL A 130 7.00 11.90 32.92
N MET A 131 7.61 10.90 32.31
CA MET A 131 8.94 10.43 32.63
C MET A 131 10.02 11.41 32.14
N PRO A 132 11.23 11.41 32.73
CA PRO A 132 12.24 12.44 32.47
C PRO A 132 12.59 12.65 30.99
N ASP A 133 12.56 11.59 30.19
CA ASP A 133 12.84 11.60 28.74
C ASP A 133 11.71 12.20 27.90
N ALA A 134 10.48 12.23 28.41
CA ALA A 134 9.31 12.84 27.78
C ALA A 134 8.99 14.26 28.26
N LYS A 135 9.69 14.77 29.29
CA LYS A 135 9.40 16.09 29.87
C LYS A 135 9.66 17.23 28.89
N GLY A 136 8.74 18.19 28.87
CA GLY A 136 8.88 19.42 28.08
C GLY A 136 8.62 19.25 26.58
N LEU A 137 8.16 18.08 26.14
CA LEU A 137 7.68 17.91 24.77
C LEU A 137 6.48 18.82 24.52
N LYS A 138 6.43 19.40 23.32
CA LYS A 138 5.36 20.27 22.85
C LYS A 138 4.90 19.83 21.47
N ALA A 139 3.61 19.93 21.22
CA ALA A 139 3.03 19.73 19.91
C ALA A 139 2.03 20.83 19.62
N LYS A 140 1.85 21.15 18.34
CA LYS A 140 0.77 22.03 17.90
C LYS A 140 -0.50 21.21 17.74
N LEU A 141 -1.52 21.52 18.52
CA LEU A 141 -2.80 20.83 18.52
C LEU A 141 -3.88 21.85 18.15
N GLU A 142 -4.69 21.57 17.14
CA GLU A 142 -5.82 22.42 16.74
C GLU A 142 -7.10 21.57 16.75
N GLY A 143 -8.15 22.07 17.38
CA GLY A 143 -9.40 21.33 17.60
C GLY A 143 -9.22 20.08 18.47
N PHE A 144 -8.20 20.05 19.34
CA PHE A 144 -7.93 18.87 20.17
C PHE A 144 -8.93 18.80 21.32
N GLY A 145 -9.91 17.91 21.19
CA GLY A 145 -11.09 17.81 22.04
C GLY A 145 -12.27 17.19 21.31
N LYS A 146 -13.47 17.22 21.93
CA LYS A 146 -14.74 16.70 21.37
C LYS A 146 -14.70 15.24 20.89
N LYS A 147 -13.86 14.41 21.51
CA LYS A 147 -13.69 12.99 21.20
C LYS A 147 -13.71 12.14 22.46
N LYS A 148 -13.71 10.82 22.29
CA LYS A 148 -13.42 9.90 23.37
C LYS A 148 -11.97 10.05 23.82
N SER A 149 -11.73 9.90 25.12
CA SER A 149 -10.38 10.03 25.66
C SER A 149 -9.41 9.03 25.06
N LEU A 150 -9.87 7.83 24.65
CA LEU A 150 -9.00 6.86 23.98
C LEU A 150 -8.50 7.39 22.63
N GLU A 151 -9.38 8.00 21.84
CA GLU A 151 -8.99 8.64 20.56
C GLU A 151 -8.03 9.81 20.82
N LEU A 152 -8.28 10.63 21.84
CA LEU A 152 -7.37 11.71 22.22
C LEU A 152 -6.01 11.18 22.65
N MET A 153 -5.95 10.08 23.40
CA MET A 153 -4.67 9.45 23.78
C MET A 153 -3.91 8.93 22.55
N ASN A 154 -4.59 8.33 21.58
CA ASN A 154 -3.96 7.90 20.32
C ASN A 154 -3.42 9.09 19.50
N ASP A 155 -4.17 10.19 19.45
CA ASP A 155 -3.73 11.44 18.84
C ASP A 155 -2.47 11.97 19.56
N LEU A 156 -2.41 11.91 20.90
CA LEU A 156 -1.24 12.35 21.67
C LEU A 156 -0.01 11.46 21.48
N ILE A 157 -0.19 10.14 21.51
CA ILE A 157 0.89 9.17 21.24
C ILE A 157 1.55 9.50 19.90
N SER A 158 0.73 9.78 18.88
CA SER A 158 1.19 10.13 17.54
C SER A 158 1.84 11.51 17.49
N ALA A 159 1.22 12.53 18.09
CA ALA A 159 1.67 13.92 18.02
C ALA A 159 2.97 14.17 18.81
N PHE A 160 3.12 13.53 19.98
CA PHE A 160 4.29 13.70 20.84
C PHE A 160 5.35 12.61 20.58
N VAL A 161 5.00 11.54 19.84
CA VAL A 161 5.81 10.35 19.59
C VAL A 161 6.32 9.81 20.93
N VAL A 162 5.37 9.34 21.73
CA VAL A 162 5.57 8.85 23.10
C VAL A 162 5.01 7.45 23.25
N GLU A 163 5.39 6.78 24.33
CA GLU A 163 5.00 5.41 24.64
C GLU A 163 4.46 5.34 26.06
N LEU A 164 3.53 4.42 26.29
CA LEU A 164 2.80 4.31 27.55
C LEU A 164 3.12 2.99 28.25
N ASP A 165 3.41 3.07 29.55
CA ASP A 165 3.31 1.94 30.46
C ASP A 165 2.17 2.18 31.45
N VAL A 166 1.20 1.28 31.45
CA VAL A 166 -0.06 1.44 32.18
C VAL A 166 -0.07 0.49 33.36
N ASN A 167 -0.30 1.05 34.55
CA ASN A 167 -0.53 0.31 35.78
C ASN A 167 -1.88 0.73 36.36
N ASN A 168 -2.91 -0.09 36.13
CA ASN A 168 -4.28 0.18 36.58
C ASN A 168 -4.74 1.60 36.20
N ASP A 169 -4.90 2.49 37.20
CA ASP A 169 -5.39 3.85 37.03
C ASP A 169 -4.28 4.89 36.87
N HIS A 170 -3.03 4.46 36.71
CA HIS A 170 -1.87 5.32 36.50
C HIS A 170 -1.15 5.00 35.19
N ILE A 171 -0.81 6.05 34.44
CA ILE A 171 -0.13 5.98 33.14
C ILE A 171 1.27 6.60 33.27
N TYR A 172 2.31 5.83 32.98
CA TYR A 172 3.67 6.35 32.83
C TYR A 172 3.94 6.66 31.36
N VAL A 173 4.34 7.89 31.07
CA VAL A 173 4.54 8.39 29.70
C VAL A 173 6.01 8.59 29.43
N PHE A 174 6.56 7.82 28.49
CA PHE A 174 7.97 7.83 28.09
C PHE A 174 8.13 8.42 26.70
N LYS A 175 9.31 8.97 26.39
CA LYS A 175 9.67 9.25 25.01
C LYS A 175 9.98 7.95 24.29
N GLU A 176 10.68 7.07 24.98
CA GLU A 176 11.04 5.75 24.47
C GLU A 176 11.39 4.82 25.64
N ILE A 177 10.60 3.75 25.84
CA ILE A 177 10.85 2.70 26.83
C ILE A 177 12.07 1.90 26.36
N LYS A 178 13.20 2.03 27.06
CA LYS A 178 14.45 1.34 26.73
C LYS A 178 14.90 0.44 27.86
N LYS A 179 14.84 -0.87 27.63
CA LYS A 179 15.50 -1.87 28.47
C LYS A 179 16.19 -2.90 27.60
N ARG A 180 17.52 -2.89 27.53
CA ARG A 180 18.29 -3.93 26.85
C ARG A 180 18.35 -5.16 27.76
N ILE A 181 17.89 -6.30 27.26
CA ILE A 181 18.01 -7.57 28.00
C ILE A 181 19.47 -8.02 28.04
N ASN A 182 19.82 -8.84 29.02
CA ASN A 182 21.20 -9.25 29.29
C ASN A 182 21.62 -10.58 28.63
N TYR A 183 20.79 -11.16 27.76
CA TYR A 183 21.09 -12.35 26.96
C TYR A 183 20.66 -12.14 25.51
N LYS A 184 20.95 -13.12 24.65
CA LYS A 184 20.64 -13.08 23.22
C LYS A 184 19.74 -14.25 22.81
N LEU A 185 18.97 -14.06 21.74
CA LEU A 185 18.24 -15.12 21.06
C LEU A 185 19.05 -15.63 19.87
N ASP A 186 19.29 -16.94 19.80
CA ASP A 186 20.14 -17.59 18.80
C ASP A 186 19.42 -18.83 18.23
N THR A 187 19.31 -18.96 16.90
CA THR A 187 18.66 -20.12 16.24
C THR A 187 19.33 -21.45 16.56
N ARG A 188 20.57 -21.43 17.07
CA ARG A 188 21.32 -22.64 17.44
C ARG A 188 21.14 -23.01 18.91
N ALA A 189 20.47 -22.18 19.70
CA ALA A 189 20.36 -22.38 21.15
C ALA A 189 18.91 -22.30 21.65
N ASN A 190 18.29 -21.11 21.60
CA ASN A 190 17.06 -20.81 22.30
C ASN A 190 15.97 -20.20 21.42
N MET A 191 16.21 -20.03 20.11
CA MET A 191 15.23 -19.50 19.16
C MET A 191 14.76 -20.60 18.20
N ASN A 192 13.46 -20.91 18.23
CA ASN A 192 12.86 -21.96 17.41
C ASN A 192 12.65 -21.49 15.98
N THR A 193 12.02 -20.30 15.84
CA THR A 193 11.68 -19.74 14.54
C THR A 193 11.90 -18.24 14.53
N ILE A 194 12.23 -17.74 13.34
CA ILE A 194 12.33 -16.32 13.03
C ILE A 194 11.67 -16.10 11.67
N SER A 195 10.78 -15.12 11.61
CA SER A 195 10.15 -14.65 10.38
C SER A 195 10.57 -13.19 10.16
N VAL A 196 11.25 -12.92 9.05
CA VAL A 196 11.65 -11.56 8.65
C VAL A 196 10.81 -11.16 7.44
N LYS A 197 9.83 -10.29 7.66
CA LYS A 197 8.99 -9.73 6.61
C LYS A 197 9.51 -8.36 6.19
N SER A 198 9.77 -8.19 4.89
CA SER A 198 10.14 -6.91 4.29
C SER A 198 8.99 -6.39 3.43
N SER A 199 8.59 -5.13 3.61
CA SER A 199 7.47 -4.52 2.90
C SER A 199 7.80 -3.13 2.39
N LEU A 200 7.41 -2.85 1.14
CA LEU A 200 7.49 -1.53 0.52
C LEU A 200 6.16 -0.76 0.60
N SER A 201 5.14 -1.31 1.27
CA SER A 201 3.79 -0.71 1.34
C SER A 201 3.77 0.72 1.88
N GLU A 202 4.67 1.04 2.79
CA GLU A 202 4.82 2.37 3.40
C GLU A 202 6.16 3.02 3.02
N SER A 203 6.71 2.62 1.87
CA SER A 203 8.03 3.06 1.43
C SER A 203 7.89 4.06 0.28
N PHE A 204 8.13 5.33 0.59
CA PHE A 204 7.86 6.47 -0.28
C PHE A 204 9.12 7.31 -0.51
N THR A 205 9.23 7.89 -1.70
CA THR A 205 10.33 8.78 -2.08
C THR A 205 9.90 10.24 -2.17
N ARG A 206 8.59 10.48 -2.17
CA ARG A 206 7.99 11.81 -2.41
C ARG A 206 6.66 11.93 -1.70
N ILE A 207 6.36 13.13 -1.21
CA ILE A 207 5.06 13.46 -0.61
C ILE A 207 4.68 14.91 -0.90
N LYS A 208 3.38 15.19 -0.95
CA LYS A 208 2.83 16.55 -1.08
C LYS A 208 2.04 16.92 0.17
N GLY A 209 2.19 18.15 0.64
CA GLY A 209 1.53 18.68 1.83
C GLY A 209 0.81 20.01 1.58
N TYR A 210 -0.39 20.13 2.13
CA TYR A 210 -1.22 21.33 2.14
C TYR A 210 -1.34 21.84 3.58
N GLY A 211 -1.05 23.12 3.79
CA GLY A 211 -1.16 23.76 5.10
C GLY A 211 -2.53 24.41 5.34
N LYS A 212 -2.57 25.29 6.32
CA LYS A 212 -3.73 26.08 6.74
C LYS A 212 -4.37 26.85 5.60
N VAL A 213 -5.69 26.80 5.51
CA VAL A 213 -6.49 27.64 4.60
C VAL A 213 -6.62 29.05 5.18
N LYS A 214 -6.59 30.08 4.33
CA LYS A 214 -6.79 31.46 4.74
C LYS A 214 -8.22 31.68 5.27
N GLU A 215 -8.37 32.57 6.26
CA GLU A 215 -9.70 32.93 6.79
C GLU A 215 -10.48 33.79 5.79
N GLU A 216 -9.79 34.67 5.05
CA GLU A 216 -10.39 35.39 3.94
C GLU A 216 -10.87 34.40 2.88
N LYS A 217 -11.93 34.76 2.14
CA LYS A 217 -12.46 33.95 1.02
C LYS A 217 -12.10 34.53 -0.35
N ASP A 218 -11.52 35.72 -0.36
CA ASP A 218 -11.18 36.46 -1.56
C ASP A 218 -9.81 37.16 -1.42
N THR A 219 -9.31 37.64 -2.55
CA THR A 219 -8.06 38.38 -2.65
C THR A 219 -8.22 39.58 -3.58
N ALA A 220 -7.34 40.57 -3.46
CA ALA A 220 -7.31 41.70 -4.37
C ALA A 220 -7.04 41.21 -5.81
N SER A 221 -7.80 41.76 -6.76
CA SER A 221 -7.55 41.63 -8.19
C SER A 221 -6.52 42.67 -8.63
N GLU A 222 -5.79 42.37 -9.70
CA GLU A 222 -4.96 43.36 -10.41
C GLU A 222 -5.83 44.36 -11.19
N GLU A 223 -7.09 44.03 -11.41
CA GLU A 223 -8.04 44.91 -12.09
C GLU A 223 -8.42 46.11 -11.21
N THR A 224 -8.32 47.29 -11.82
CA THR A 224 -8.76 48.56 -11.22
C THR A 224 -9.67 49.30 -12.19
N LYS A 225 -10.57 50.13 -11.66
CA LYS A 225 -11.55 50.87 -12.45
C LYS A 225 -11.78 52.29 -11.93
N GLY A 226 -12.26 53.17 -12.80
CA GLY A 226 -12.93 54.42 -12.44
C GLY A 226 -14.45 54.25 -12.35
N TYR A 227 -15.18 55.37 -12.29
CA TYR A 227 -16.64 55.35 -12.38
C TYR A 227 -17.11 55.18 -13.85
N ASP A 228 -18.27 54.55 -14.06
CA ASP A 228 -18.91 54.46 -15.38
C ASP A 228 -19.75 55.70 -15.69
N SER A 229 -20.38 56.29 -14.67
CA SER A 229 -21.15 57.54 -14.82
C SER A 229 -21.10 58.39 -13.56
N LYS A 230 -21.37 59.70 -13.71
CA LYS A 230 -21.50 60.65 -12.60
C LYS A 230 -22.60 61.66 -12.86
N SER A 231 -23.16 62.22 -11.79
CA SER A 231 -24.14 63.30 -11.86
C SER A 231 -23.53 64.62 -12.38
N ALA A 232 -24.37 65.58 -12.77
CA ALA A 232 -23.90 66.75 -13.52
C ALA A 232 -23.01 67.72 -12.73
N LYS A 233 -23.17 67.84 -11.40
CA LYS A 233 -22.56 68.92 -10.61
C LYS A 233 -21.20 68.60 -9.97
N TRP A 234 -20.46 67.65 -10.54
CA TRP A 234 -19.07 67.39 -10.14
C TRP A 234 -18.12 68.38 -10.81
N LYS A 235 -17.27 69.03 -10.01
CA LYS A 235 -16.28 70.03 -10.44
C LYS A 235 -14.87 69.43 -10.42
N THR A 236 -13.96 69.98 -11.21
CA THR A 236 -12.54 69.58 -11.22
C THR A 236 -11.76 70.34 -10.17
N ASN A 237 -10.89 69.64 -9.44
CA ASN A 237 -9.88 70.23 -8.57
C ASN A 237 -8.49 69.86 -9.13
N SER A 238 -7.89 70.80 -9.85
CA SER A 238 -6.59 70.59 -10.51
C SER A 238 -5.46 70.36 -9.51
N ASP A 239 -5.50 71.03 -8.35
CA ASP A 239 -4.45 70.91 -7.32
C ASP A 239 -4.40 69.52 -6.69
N LEU A 240 -5.54 68.81 -6.69
CA LEU A 240 -5.68 67.46 -6.15
C LEU A 240 -5.69 66.37 -7.22
N ASN A 241 -5.62 66.74 -8.51
CA ASN A 241 -5.92 65.86 -9.64
C ASN A 241 -7.18 65.00 -9.40
N ALA A 242 -8.27 65.68 -9.02
CA ALA A 242 -9.48 65.06 -8.50
C ALA A 242 -10.75 65.71 -9.05
N MET A 243 -11.87 65.01 -8.89
CA MET A 243 -13.20 65.60 -8.99
C MET A 243 -13.79 65.79 -7.60
N TYR A 244 -14.61 66.82 -7.40
CA TYR A 244 -15.31 67.03 -6.14
C TYR A 244 -16.76 67.48 -6.33
N ALA A 245 -17.59 67.18 -5.31
CA ALA A 245 -18.98 67.61 -5.23
C ALA A 245 -19.25 68.31 -3.89
N GLU A 246 -19.95 69.43 -3.94
CA GLU A 246 -20.39 70.23 -2.78
C GLU A 246 -21.91 70.14 -2.54
N ASP A 247 -22.67 69.75 -3.57
CA ASP A 247 -24.11 69.55 -3.48
C ASP A 247 -24.46 68.16 -2.92
N VAL A 248 -25.24 68.12 -1.84
CA VAL A 248 -25.72 66.85 -1.28
C VAL A 248 -26.57 66.11 -2.32
N GLY A 249 -26.37 64.78 -2.42
CA GLY A 249 -27.09 63.92 -3.36
C GLY A 249 -26.39 63.75 -4.71
N GLN A 250 -25.24 64.39 -4.97
CA GLN A 250 -24.42 64.04 -6.13
C GLN A 250 -23.93 62.60 -6.04
N THR A 251 -23.90 61.93 -7.19
CA THR A 251 -23.56 60.51 -7.29
C THR A 251 -22.52 60.24 -8.35
N PHE A 252 -21.84 59.11 -8.19
CA PHE A 252 -21.21 58.38 -9.29
C PHE A 252 -21.61 56.92 -9.19
N SER A 253 -21.62 56.23 -10.32
CA SER A 253 -21.99 54.81 -10.41
C SER A 253 -20.95 54.02 -11.18
N PHE A 254 -20.85 52.74 -10.86
CA PHE A 254 -20.05 51.79 -11.61
C PHE A 254 -20.60 50.37 -11.46
N THR A 255 -20.25 49.50 -12.39
CA THR A 255 -20.42 48.06 -12.29
C THR A 255 -19.07 47.36 -12.19
N PHE A 256 -19.06 46.23 -11.51
CA PHE A 256 -17.88 45.36 -11.43
C PHE A 256 -18.31 43.91 -11.35
N LYS A 257 -17.42 42.99 -11.77
CA LYS A 257 -17.56 41.56 -11.53
C LYS A 257 -16.52 41.14 -10.50
N GLY A 258 -16.95 40.43 -9.46
CA GLY A 258 -16.05 39.95 -8.41
C GLY A 258 -16.74 39.87 -7.06
N THR A 259 -15.95 39.74 -5.99
CA THR A 259 -16.46 39.50 -4.62
C THR A 259 -16.46 40.77 -3.76
N GLY A 260 -16.05 41.90 -4.31
CA GLY A 260 -15.99 43.15 -3.56
C GLY A 260 -15.19 44.23 -4.26
N PHE A 261 -15.06 45.37 -3.58
CA PHE A 261 -14.21 46.45 -4.04
C PHE A 261 -13.67 47.31 -2.88
N SER A 262 -12.50 47.90 -3.11
CA SER A 262 -11.91 48.97 -2.31
C SER A 262 -11.90 50.27 -3.10
N VAL A 263 -11.83 51.40 -2.40
CA VAL A 263 -11.82 52.73 -3.02
C VAL A 263 -10.71 53.57 -2.40
N LYS A 264 -9.92 54.24 -3.25
CA LYS A 264 -9.02 55.31 -2.84
C LYS A 264 -9.83 56.57 -2.57
N LEU A 265 -10.06 56.87 -1.29
CA LEU A 265 -10.78 58.06 -0.86
C LEU A 265 -9.81 59.22 -0.62
N ILE A 266 -10.12 60.38 -1.19
CA ILE A 266 -9.43 61.63 -0.82
C ILE A 266 -10.04 62.13 0.48
N LYS A 267 -9.22 62.16 1.53
CA LYS A 267 -9.61 62.72 2.83
C LYS A 267 -8.99 64.10 3.03
N GLU A 268 -9.81 65.07 3.45
CA GLU A 268 -9.40 66.47 3.58
C GLU A 268 -10.15 67.18 4.72
N LYS A 269 -9.68 68.38 5.11
CA LYS A 269 -10.26 69.15 6.22
C LYS A 269 -11.74 69.46 6.05
N LEU A 270 -12.20 69.67 4.82
CA LEU A 270 -13.59 69.98 4.48
C LEU A 270 -14.41 68.75 4.08
N GLY A 271 -13.89 67.55 4.31
CA GLY A 271 -14.51 66.29 3.93
C GLY A 271 -15.90 66.06 4.55
N GLY A 272 -16.81 65.54 3.73
CA GLY A 272 -18.15 65.09 4.14
C GLY A 272 -18.27 63.57 4.27
N LYS A 273 -19.45 63.02 3.97
CA LYS A 273 -19.73 61.58 3.98
C LYS A 273 -20.18 61.08 2.63
N ILE A 274 -19.62 59.97 2.20
CA ILE A 274 -20.04 59.24 1.00
C ILE A 274 -20.64 57.90 1.40
N THR A 275 -21.78 57.55 0.82
CA THR A 275 -22.44 56.25 1.01
C THR A 275 -22.42 55.47 -0.29
N PHE A 276 -21.84 54.29 -0.27
CA PHE A 276 -21.90 53.31 -1.35
C PHE A 276 -23.13 52.43 -1.14
N ASN A 277 -24.05 52.45 -2.10
CA ASN A 277 -25.17 51.52 -2.20
C ASN A 277 -24.80 50.42 -3.19
N ILE A 278 -24.76 49.16 -2.74
CA ILE A 278 -24.39 47.98 -3.51
C ILE A 278 -25.64 47.14 -3.74
N ASP A 279 -25.97 46.88 -4.99
CA ASP A 279 -27.13 46.10 -5.46
C ASP A 279 -28.47 46.51 -4.84
N LYS A 280 -28.62 47.79 -4.45
CA LYS A 280 -29.80 48.31 -3.73
C LYS A 280 -30.09 47.62 -2.39
N LYS A 281 -29.19 46.75 -1.90
CA LYS A 281 -29.37 45.94 -0.70
C LYS A 281 -28.47 46.38 0.44
N THR A 282 -27.21 46.71 0.12
CA THR A 282 -26.19 46.98 1.14
C THR A 282 -25.72 48.43 1.05
N ASN A 283 -25.59 49.09 2.20
CA ASN A 283 -25.09 50.46 2.29
C ASN A 283 -23.84 50.52 3.17
N LYS A 284 -22.78 51.17 2.67
CA LYS A 284 -21.54 51.42 3.43
C LYS A 284 -21.21 52.90 3.37
N THR A 285 -21.05 53.54 4.53
CA THR A 285 -20.83 55.00 4.61
C THR A 285 -19.46 55.29 5.19
N PHE A 286 -18.71 56.15 4.51
CA PHE A 286 -17.37 56.56 4.92
C PHE A 286 -17.30 58.07 5.06
N SER A 287 -16.54 58.51 6.06
CA SER A 287 -16.13 59.91 6.17
C SER A 287 -14.94 60.18 5.25
N THR A 288 -15.00 61.28 4.51
CA THR A 288 -13.87 61.82 3.76
C THR A 288 -13.17 62.93 4.54
N TYR A 289 -13.46 63.09 5.84
CA TYR A 289 -12.73 64.00 6.71
C TYR A 289 -11.47 63.36 7.30
N LYS A 290 -10.38 64.11 7.30
CA LYS A 290 -9.17 63.85 8.11
C LYS A 290 -8.53 65.18 8.46
N ASP A 291 -7.93 65.29 9.65
CA ASP A 291 -7.04 66.40 9.94
C ASP A 291 -5.70 66.13 9.25
N THR A 292 -5.43 66.89 8.19
CA THR A 292 -4.25 66.72 7.33
C THR A 292 -3.09 67.64 7.74
N GLY A 293 -3.21 68.38 8.86
CA GLY A 293 -2.16 69.27 9.31
C GLY A 293 -1.84 70.36 8.28
N LYS A 294 -0.62 70.36 7.74
CA LYS A 294 -0.18 71.30 6.69
C LYS A 294 -0.52 70.83 5.27
N GLU A 295 -0.82 69.54 5.08
CA GLU A 295 -1.17 68.98 3.76
C GLU A 295 -2.59 69.35 3.36
N SER A 296 -2.82 69.46 2.05
CA SER A 296 -4.15 69.76 1.50
C SER A 296 -5.12 68.57 1.62
N HIS A 297 -4.61 67.34 1.51
CA HIS A 297 -5.38 66.10 1.52
C HIS A 297 -4.48 64.88 1.82
N VAL A 298 -5.09 63.74 2.12
CA VAL A 298 -4.45 62.41 2.16
C VAL A 298 -5.31 61.43 1.37
N VAL A 299 -4.68 60.55 0.57
CA VAL A 299 -5.39 59.47 -0.11
C VAL A 299 -5.30 58.20 0.74
N GLU A 300 -6.45 57.61 1.05
CA GLU A 300 -6.54 56.38 1.85
C GLU A 300 -7.35 55.34 1.10
N THR A 301 -6.77 54.15 0.88
CA THR A 301 -7.50 53.00 0.34
C THR A 301 -8.35 52.40 1.45
N VAL A 302 -9.64 52.25 1.19
CA VAL A 302 -10.59 51.67 2.14
C VAL A 302 -11.36 50.53 1.48
N ASP A 303 -11.38 49.38 2.13
CA ASP A 303 -12.20 48.23 1.72
C ASP A 303 -13.67 48.56 1.98
N VAL A 304 -14.43 48.76 0.90
CA VAL A 304 -15.84 49.13 1.03
C VAL A 304 -16.68 47.90 1.38
N ILE A 305 -16.46 46.82 0.65
CA ILE A 305 -17.13 45.53 0.86
C ILE A 305 -16.29 44.39 0.27
N ARG A 306 -16.30 43.23 0.93
CA ARG A 306 -15.67 41.97 0.53
C ARG A 306 -16.62 40.81 0.77
N GLY A 307 -16.35 39.65 0.18
CA GLY A 307 -17.14 38.43 0.38
C GLY A 307 -18.54 38.43 -0.26
N LEU A 308 -18.77 39.26 -1.27
CA LEU A 308 -19.94 39.16 -2.14
C LEU A 308 -19.86 37.89 -3.01
N GLU A 309 -21.02 37.44 -3.48
CA GLU A 309 -21.10 36.39 -4.51
C GLU A 309 -20.35 36.83 -5.78
N ASP A 310 -19.54 35.96 -6.38
CA ASP A 310 -18.76 36.32 -7.57
C ASP A 310 -19.61 36.44 -8.83
N LYS A 311 -20.19 37.64 -9.02
CA LYS A 311 -21.04 38.00 -10.15
C LYS A 311 -20.91 39.48 -10.48
N GLU A 312 -21.70 39.93 -11.46
CA GLU A 312 -21.81 41.36 -11.76
C GLU A 312 -22.63 42.08 -10.68
N HIS A 313 -22.07 43.18 -10.18
CA HIS A 313 -22.63 44.04 -9.14
C HIS A 313 -22.79 45.47 -9.64
N THR A 314 -23.79 46.15 -9.08
CA THR A 314 -24.06 47.57 -9.36
C THR A 314 -23.81 48.41 -8.11
N VAL A 315 -23.08 49.52 -8.27
CA VAL A 315 -22.76 50.42 -7.16
C VAL A 315 -23.16 51.83 -7.51
N VAL A 316 -23.86 52.49 -6.58
CA VAL A 316 -24.14 53.93 -6.62
C VAL A 316 -23.56 54.55 -5.37
N ALA A 317 -22.52 55.35 -5.54
CA ALA A 317 -21.92 56.13 -4.48
C ALA A 317 -22.59 57.51 -4.42
N THR A 318 -23.09 57.89 -3.25
CA THR A 318 -23.86 59.13 -3.03
C THR A 318 -23.21 59.98 -1.96
N PHE A 319 -22.99 61.25 -2.27
CA PHE A 319 -22.60 62.24 -1.28
C PHE A 319 -23.77 62.55 -0.34
N LYS A 320 -23.66 62.21 0.94
CA LYS A 320 -24.71 62.41 1.97
C LYS A 320 -24.60 63.71 2.75
N GLY A 321 -23.64 64.56 2.39
CA GLY A 321 -23.41 65.85 3.01
C GLY A 321 -22.36 65.82 4.11
N LYS A 322 -22.42 66.78 5.03
CA LYS A 322 -21.36 66.99 6.02
C LYS A 322 -21.17 65.79 6.93
N ASP A 323 -19.93 65.58 7.36
CA ASP A 323 -19.68 64.74 8.52
C ASP A 323 -19.97 65.54 9.80
N SER A 324 -20.99 65.14 10.55
CA SER A 324 -21.36 65.77 11.82
C SER A 324 -20.23 65.75 12.86
N LYS A 325 -19.24 64.86 12.70
CA LYS A 325 -18.06 64.77 13.57
C LYS A 325 -16.88 65.62 13.09
N ASN A 326 -16.91 66.17 11.87
CA ASN A 326 -15.83 67.00 11.34
C ASN A 326 -15.84 68.39 12.05
N PRO A 327 -14.81 68.76 12.82
CA PRO A 327 -14.76 70.01 13.57
C PRO A 327 -14.78 71.26 12.67
N ASN A 328 -14.30 71.16 11.42
CA ASN A 328 -14.25 72.27 10.47
C ASN A 328 -15.61 72.55 9.83
N THR A 329 -16.42 71.50 9.62
CA THR A 329 -17.67 71.62 8.85
C THR A 329 -18.94 71.40 9.68
N LYS A 330 -18.83 70.96 10.95
CA LYS A 330 -19.99 70.67 11.82
C LYS A 330 -20.97 71.84 11.98
N LYS A 331 -20.48 73.09 11.97
CA LYS A 331 -21.31 74.31 12.07
C LYS A 331 -21.63 74.95 10.71
N MET A 332 -21.06 74.45 9.62
CA MET A 332 -21.28 75.00 8.29
C MET A 332 -22.62 74.53 7.70
N LYS A 333 -23.28 75.41 6.93
CA LYS A 333 -24.46 75.08 6.12
C LYS A 333 -24.07 74.63 4.70
N THR A 334 -22.99 75.17 4.16
CA THR A 334 -22.41 74.87 2.83
C THR A 334 -20.87 74.88 2.92
N GLY A 335 -20.15 74.40 1.91
CA GLY A 335 -18.67 74.45 1.86
C GLY A 335 -17.94 73.20 2.37
N PHE A 336 -18.66 72.10 2.62
CA PHE A 336 -18.11 70.76 2.79
C PHE A 336 -18.23 69.99 1.47
N ARG A 337 -17.33 69.06 1.21
CA ARG A 337 -17.27 68.35 -0.07
C ARG A 337 -16.84 66.90 0.04
N VAL A 338 -17.11 66.13 -1.00
CA VAL A 338 -16.47 64.82 -1.24
C VAL A 338 -15.64 64.93 -2.50
N SER A 339 -14.41 64.45 -2.42
CA SER A 339 -13.44 64.44 -3.51
C SER A 339 -13.11 63.00 -3.89
N ILE A 340 -13.00 62.71 -5.19
CA ILE A 340 -12.59 61.41 -5.75
C ILE A 340 -11.40 61.61 -6.70
N PRO A 341 -10.39 60.74 -6.68
CA PRO A 341 -9.26 60.85 -7.60
C PRO A 341 -9.71 60.73 -9.06
N ASN A 342 -8.98 61.36 -9.98
CA ASN A 342 -9.12 61.06 -11.40
C ASN A 342 -8.51 59.69 -11.75
N GLY A 343 -9.05 59.02 -12.78
CA GLY A 343 -8.55 57.74 -13.27
C GLY A 343 -9.11 56.52 -12.52
N ASN A 344 -8.32 55.46 -12.42
CA ASN A 344 -8.70 54.23 -11.74
C ASN A 344 -8.41 54.33 -10.24
N PHE A 345 -9.47 54.43 -9.44
CA PHE A 345 -9.40 54.59 -7.99
C PHE A 345 -10.18 53.50 -7.23
N ILE A 346 -10.79 52.56 -7.95
CA ILE A 346 -11.53 51.42 -7.41
C ILE A 346 -10.68 50.17 -7.65
N GLY A 347 -10.33 49.47 -6.58
CA GLY A 347 -9.70 48.15 -6.65
C GLY A 347 -10.74 47.05 -6.49
N LEU A 348 -10.65 45.97 -7.25
CA LEU A 348 -11.63 44.87 -7.20
C LEU A 348 -11.12 43.70 -6.37
N TYR A 349 -12.02 42.91 -5.78
CA TYR A 349 -11.70 41.62 -5.16
C TYR A 349 -12.25 40.47 -6.00
N ARG A 350 -11.55 39.34 -5.96
CA ARG A 350 -11.91 38.10 -6.65
C ARG A 350 -11.75 36.90 -5.73
N ASN A 351 -12.41 35.80 -6.06
CA ASN A 351 -12.11 34.50 -5.46
C ASN A 351 -10.64 34.12 -5.64
N PHE A 352 -10.12 33.32 -4.70
CA PHE A 352 -8.82 32.69 -4.86
C PHE A 352 -8.78 31.79 -6.09
N LYS A 353 -7.64 31.77 -6.76
CA LYS A 353 -7.34 30.83 -7.84
C LYS A 353 -6.44 29.73 -7.31
N ASN A 354 -6.75 28.47 -7.64
CA ASN A 354 -5.93 27.30 -7.31
C ASN A 354 -5.52 27.26 -5.82
N ASP A 355 -4.22 27.30 -5.57
CA ASP A 355 -3.60 27.15 -4.26
C ASP A 355 -3.48 28.47 -3.47
N GLU A 356 -3.95 29.61 -4.01
CA GLU A 356 -3.90 30.91 -3.31
C GLU A 356 -4.70 30.92 -2.00
N LYS A 357 -5.64 29.98 -1.86
CA LYS A 357 -6.47 29.80 -0.66
C LYS A 357 -5.68 29.28 0.56
N TYR A 358 -4.45 28.82 0.37
CA TYR A 358 -3.59 28.36 1.47
C TYR A 358 -2.65 29.47 1.96
N MET A 359 -2.25 29.40 3.22
CA MET A 359 -1.29 30.34 3.85
C MET A 359 0.07 30.34 3.13
N PHE A 360 0.47 29.21 2.55
CA PHE A 360 1.62 29.07 1.67
C PHE A 360 1.30 28.07 0.54
N PRO A 361 1.98 28.16 -0.62
CA PRO A 361 1.79 27.20 -1.71
C PRO A 361 2.09 25.76 -1.25
N PRO A 362 1.34 24.75 -1.72
CA PRO A 362 1.56 23.36 -1.34
C PRO A 362 3.01 22.91 -1.53
N VAL A 363 3.54 22.24 -0.53
CA VAL A 363 4.94 21.82 -0.49
C VAL A 363 5.04 20.40 -1.06
N THR A 364 6.02 20.15 -1.90
CA THR A 364 6.40 18.79 -2.31
C THR A 364 7.79 18.50 -1.77
N TYR A 365 7.91 17.49 -0.93
CA TYR A 365 9.21 16.99 -0.47
C TYR A 365 9.62 15.79 -1.32
N ILE A 366 10.88 15.78 -1.74
CA ILE A 366 11.51 14.71 -2.53
C ILE A 366 12.73 14.24 -1.74
N HIS A 367 12.84 12.94 -1.47
CA HIS A 367 14.01 12.37 -0.81
C HIS A 367 15.28 12.61 -1.65
N PRO A 368 16.43 13.01 -1.07
CA PRO A 368 17.66 13.27 -1.81
C PRO A 368 18.08 12.14 -2.74
N ASP A 369 17.88 10.91 -2.28
CA ASP A 369 18.25 9.69 -2.99
C ASP A 369 17.11 9.06 -3.81
N GLU A 370 16.01 9.77 -4.09
CA GLU A 370 14.84 9.24 -4.82
C GLU A 370 15.21 8.42 -6.08
N LYS A 371 16.26 8.85 -6.80
CA LYS A 371 16.74 8.19 -8.02
C LYS A 371 17.15 6.73 -7.81
N LEU A 372 17.58 6.36 -6.59
CA LEU A 372 17.99 5.00 -6.24
C LEU A 372 16.79 4.07 -5.99
N PHE A 373 15.59 4.63 -5.87
CA PHE A 373 14.38 3.93 -5.41
C PHE A 373 13.22 4.01 -6.41
N LEU A 374 13.51 4.34 -7.66
CA LEU A 374 12.51 4.45 -8.72
C LEU A 374 11.98 3.06 -9.11
N VAL A 375 10.67 2.97 -9.32
CA VAL A 375 10.00 1.79 -9.88
C VAL A 375 9.67 2.10 -11.33
N ASP A 376 10.25 1.36 -12.27
CA ASP A 376 10.16 1.63 -13.72
C ASP A 376 10.46 3.09 -14.09
N GLY A 377 11.46 3.68 -13.42
CA GLY A 377 11.86 5.08 -13.61
C GLY A 377 10.90 6.11 -13.00
N ARG A 378 9.89 5.68 -12.21
CA ARG A 378 8.90 6.55 -11.56
C ARG A 378 9.09 6.59 -10.04
N PRO A 379 8.79 7.73 -9.39
CA PRO A 379 8.88 7.86 -7.94
C PRO A 379 7.75 7.11 -7.22
N ARG A 380 7.98 6.75 -5.96
CA ARG A 380 6.95 6.21 -5.07
C ARG A 380 6.35 7.34 -4.26
N VAL A 381 5.12 7.73 -4.58
CA VAL A 381 4.49 8.93 -4.02
C VAL A 381 3.53 8.53 -2.88
N ALA A 382 3.76 9.11 -1.70
CA ALA A 382 2.89 8.96 -0.54
C ALA A 382 1.55 9.71 -0.73
N GLU A 383 0.58 9.37 0.10
CA GLU A 383 -0.67 10.11 0.18
C GLU A 383 -0.43 11.59 0.53
N THR A 384 -1.29 12.45 0.00
CA THR A 384 -1.20 13.88 0.24
C THR A 384 -1.60 14.19 1.68
N VAL A 385 -0.78 14.98 2.37
CA VAL A 385 -1.04 15.44 3.74
C VAL A 385 -1.80 16.75 3.71
N TYR A 386 -2.85 16.86 4.53
CA TYR A 386 -3.57 18.09 4.80
C TYR A 386 -3.44 18.42 6.28
N GLU A 387 -2.83 19.55 6.60
CA GLU A 387 -2.54 19.93 7.99
C GLU A 387 -2.94 21.38 8.22
N ASP A 388 -4.19 21.61 8.64
CA ASP A 388 -4.75 22.96 8.84
C ASP A 388 -4.09 23.70 10.02
N SER A 389 -3.38 22.97 10.88
CA SER A 389 -2.58 23.56 11.95
C SER A 389 -1.31 24.25 11.45
N ILE A 390 -0.78 23.90 10.27
CA ILE A 390 0.51 24.45 9.80
C ILE A 390 0.28 25.71 8.97
N SER A 391 0.75 26.86 9.45
CA SER A 391 0.66 28.15 8.75
C SER A 391 1.97 28.61 8.12
N LYS A 392 3.07 27.88 8.29
CA LYS A 392 4.40 28.18 7.74
C LYS A 392 4.90 27.04 6.86
N LYS A 393 5.62 27.39 5.80
CA LYS A 393 6.14 26.43 4.81
C LYS A 393 7.18 25.49 5.44
N GLU A 394 8.04 26.03 6.30
CA GLU A 394 9.16 25.33 6.92
C GLU A 394 8.70 24.19 7.85
N ASP A 395 7.61 24.42 8.59
CA ASP A 395 7.01 23.41 9.48
C ASP A 395 6.41 22.26 8.66
N MET A 396 5.80 22.56 7.51
CA MET A 396 5.31 21.55 6.56
C MET A 396 6.48 20.74 5.99
N GLU A 397 7.56 21.39 5.56
CA GLU A 397 8.76 20.69 5.06
C GLU A 397 9.33 19.70 6.08
N LYS A 398 9.37 20.08 7.37
CA LYS A 398 9.81 19.19 8.45
C LYS A 398 8.89 17.97 8.60
N LEU A 399 7.57 18.19 8.66
CA LEU A 399 6.58 17.10 8.74
C LEU A 399 6.70 16.13 7.55
N LEU A 400 6.81 16.67 6.33
CA LEU A 400 6.92 15.86 5.12
C LEU A 400 8.22 15.04 5.08
N LYS A 401 9.32 15.59 5.59
CA LYS A 401 10.60 14.89 5.71
C LYS A 401 10.52 13.70 6.67
N GLU A 402 9.78 13.82 7.76
CA GLU A 402 9.59 12.74 8.73
C GLU A 402 8.73 11.59 8.16
N LYS A 403 7.78 11.91 7.26
CA LYS A 403 6.87 10.93 6.64
C LYS A 403 7.43 10.22 5.39
N VAL A 404 8.50 10.73 4.79
CA VAL A 404 9.12 10.12 3.61
C VAL A 404 10.27 9.22 4.03
N ASP A 405 10.04 7.92 3.91
CA ASP A 405 11.01 6.87 4.16
C ASP A 405 11.09 5.95 2.92
N PRO A 406 12.20 6.01 2.14
CA PRO A 406 12.34 5.19 0.93
C PRO A 406 12.77 3.75 1.23
N TYR A 407 12.98 3.37 2.49
CA TYR A 407 13.44 2.03 2.86
C TYR A 407 12.26 1.09 3.09
N PRO A 408 12.43 -0.23 2.90
CA PRO A 408 11.42 -1.19 3.30
C PRO A 408 11.25 -1.21 4.81
N LYS A 409 10.00 -1.34 5.26
CA LYS A 409 9.72 -1.69 6.65
C LYS A 409 10.01 -3.16 6.88
N LEU A 410 10.77 -3.44 7.94
CA LEU A 410 11.05 -4.80 8.40
C LEU A 410 10.23 -5.12 9.64
N THR A 411 9.43 -6.18 9.56
CA THR A 411 8.74 -6.79 10.69
C THR A 411 9.43 -8.10 11.00
N ILE A 412 9.83 -8.28 12.26
CA ILE A 412 10.51 -9.49 12.73
C ILE A 412 9.61 -10.15 13.77
N GLU A 413 9.22 -11.38 13.55
CA GLU A 413 8.45 -12.19 14.48
C GLU A 413 9.35 -13.35 14.94
N LEU A 414 9.45 -13.55 16.26
CA LEU A 414 10.29 -14.59 16.85
C LEU A 414 9.45 -15.55 17.69
N ASP A 415 9.79 -16.83 17.62
CA ASP A 415 9.40 -17.85 18.58
C ASP A 415 10.69 -18.36 19.25
N PHE A 416 10.75 -18.28 20.57
CA PHE A 416 11.90 -18.70 21.35
C PHE A 416 11.49 -19.48 22.59
N GLU A 417 12.35 -20.39 23.03
CA GLU A 417 12.20 -21.10 24.29
C GLU A 417 13.00 -20.38 25.37
N LYS A 418 12.35 -20.05 26.48
CA LYS A 418 13.04 -19.73 27.71
C LYS A 418 13.06 -20.99 28.56
N VAL A 419 14.22 -21.62 28.68
CA VAL A 419 14.38 -22.75 29.62
C VAL A 419 14.38 -22.16 31.02
N TYR A 420 13.35 -22.45 31.82
CA TYR A 420 13.33 -22.07 33.22
C TYR A 420 14.38 -22.88 33.99
N ASP A 421 15.48 -22.21 34.35
CA ASP A 421 16.44 -22.69 35.34
C ASP A 421 16.29 -21.83 36.61
N PRO A 422 15.86 -22.39 37.75
CA PRO A 422 15.78 -21.67 39.02
C PRO A 422 17.06 -20.95 39.43
N LYS A 423 18.24 -21.36 38.91
CA LYS A 423 19.52 -20.69 39.14
C LYS A 423 19.69 -19.41 38.32
N LEU A 424 18.94 -19.26 37.23
CA LEU A 424 18.93 -18.08 36.36
C LEU A 424 17.81 -17.09 36.73
N GLU A 425 16.93 -17.48 37.66
CA GLU A 425 15.91 -16.60 38.23
C GLU A 425 16.58 -15.38 38.90
N ALA A 426 16.12 -14.17 38.56
CA ALA A 426 16.73 -12.88 38.92
C ALA A 426 18.12 -12.57 38.30
N ILE A 427 18.72 -13.50 37.53
CA ILE A 427 19.91 -13.22 36.72
C ILE A 427 19.50 -12.81 35.32
N GLU A 428 18.62 -13.56 34.65
CA GLU A 428 18.14 -13.22 33.31
C GLU A 428 16.96 -12.24 33.35
N ASP A 429 17.01 -11.22 32.50
CA ASP A 429 15.90 -10.30 32.34
C ASP A 429 14.65 -11.01 31.76
N ASN A 430 13.46 -10.52 32.11
CA ASN A 430 12.25 -10.88 31.37
C ASN A 430 12.12 -10.01 30.13
N ILE A 431 11.74 -10.62 29.01
CA ILE A 431 11.38 -9.88 27.80
C ILE A 431 10.00 -9.25 28.03
N CYS A 432 9.93 -7.93 27.92
CA CYS A 432 8.72 -7.12 28.09
C CYS A 432 8.58 -6.18 26.89
N LYS A 433 7.46 -5.46 26.78
CA LYS A 433 7.32 -4.41 25.76
C LYS A 433 8.45 -3.38 25.86
N GLY A 434 8.90 -2.86 24.72
CA GLY A 434 10.01 -1.90 24.64
C GLY A 434 11.40 -2.49 24.89
N ALA A 435 11.51 -3.77 25.23
CA ALA A 435 12.82 -4.41 25.44
C ALA A 435 13.63 -4.46 24.14
N ILE A 436 14.95 -4.24 24.25
CA ILE A 436 15.91 -4.40 23.17
C ILE A 436 16.53 -5.78 23.30
N VAL A 437 16.32 -6.61 22.29
CA VAL A 437 16.68 -8.03 22.24
C VAL A 437 17.77 -8.24 21.19
N PRO A 438 18.98 -8.68 21.57
CA PRO A 438 20.00 -9.12 20.62
C PRO A 438 19.59 -10.45 19.96
N VAL A 439 19.64 -10.53 18.63
CA VAL A 439 19.23 -11.70 17.85
C VAL A 439 20.31 -12.11 16.86
N ILE A 440 20.58 -13.41 16.82
CA ILE A 440 21.43 -14.07 15.82
C ILE A 440 20.63 -15.19 15.17
N ALA A 441 20.38 -15.09 13.87
CA ALA A 441 19.67 -16.07 13.09
C ALA A 441 20.54 -16.61 11.97
N ASP A 442 21.12 -17.78 12.22
CA ASP A 442 21.89 -18.55 11.24
C ASP A 442 20.98 -19.53 10.49
N THR A 443 21.30 -19.74 9.22
CA THR A 443 20.74 -20.79 8.35
C THR A 443 21.86 -21.65 7.79
N ALA A 444 21.52 -22.81 7.21
CA ALA A 444 22.48 -23.66 6.51
C ALA A 444 23.20 -22.95 5.33
N TYR A 445 22.69 -21.80 4.88
CA TYR A 445 23.19 -21.05 3.72
C TYR A 445 23.73 -19.65 4.07
N GLY A 446 23.92 -19.35 5.36
CA GLY A 446 24.45 -18.07 5.86
C GLY A 446 23.56 -17.43 6.94
N ILE A 447 23.85 -16.17 7.28
CA ILE A 447 23.13 -15.39 8.29
C ILE A 447 21.84 -14.83 7.67
N LEU A 448 20.69 -15.14 8.26
CA LEU A 448 19.40 -14.56 7.91
C LEU A 448 19.19 -13.20 8.57
N PHE A 449 19.60 -13.06 9.83
CA PHE A 449 19.52 -11.80 10.57
C PHE A 449 20.56 -11.79 11.69
N GLU A 450 21.27 -10.69 11.87
CA GLU A 450 22.11 -10.44 13.04
C GLU A 450 21.95 -8.97 13.43
N GLY A 451 21.51 -8.71 14.65
CA GLY A 451 21.28 -7.34 15.10
C GLY A 451 20.44 -7.26 16.36
N GLU A 452 20.08 -6.03 16.72
CA GLU A 452 19.18 -5.76 17.84
C GLU A 452 17.79 -5.43 17.33
N VAL A 453 16.78 -5.99 17.98
CA VAL A 453 15.37 -5.75 17.66
C VAL A 453 14.65 -5.27 18.90
N ARG A 454 13.59 -4.47 18.71
CA ARG A 454 12.82 -3.92 19.82
C ARG A 454 11.41 -4.48 19.85
N VAL A 455 10.97 -4.88 21.03
CA VAL A 455 9.63 -5.43 21.28
C VAL A 455 8.58 -4.33 21.18
N GLN A 456 7.67 -4.45 20.22
CA GLN A 456 6.53 -3.55 20.05
C GLN A 456 5.28 -4.08 20.76
N GLU A 457 5.09 -5.39 20.69
CA GLU A 457 4.01 -6.13 21.34
C GLU A 457 4.57 -7.44 21.88
N ILE A 458 4.08 -7.84 23.06
CA ILE A 458 4.28 -9.18 23.61
C ILE A 458 2.94 -9.81 23.94
N LYS A 459 2.80 -11.10 23.62
CA LYS A 459 1.72 -11.97 24.07
C LYS A 459 2.29 -13.09 24.92
N TYR A 460 1.76 -13.29 26.12
CA TYR A 460 2.33 -14.24 27.06
C TYR A 460 1.30 -14.74 28.08
N ASN A 461 1.59 -15.88 28.71
CA ASN A 461 0.81 -16.36 29.85
C ASN A 461 1.41 -15.85 31.16
N PRO A 462 0.74 -14.92 31.88
CA PRO A 462 1.26 -14.38 33.13
C PRO A 462 1.25 -15.40 34.29
N LEU A 463 0.44 -16.45 34.22
CA LEU A 463 0.38 -17.49 35.25
C LEU A 463 1.45 -18.57 35.06
N ASN A 464 1.96 -18.73 33.84
CA ASN A 464 3.00 -19.68 33.50
C ASN A 464 4.05 -19.03 32.58
N LEU A 465 5.12 -18.51 33.19
CA LEU A 465 6.20 -17.84 32.46
C LEU A 465 7.10 -18.81 31.67
N ASP A 466 6.91 -20.12 31.85
CA ASP A 466 7.59 -21.16 31.07
C ASP A 466 6.90 -21.39 29.72
N MET A 467 5.64 -20.94 29.58
CA MET A 467 4.96 -20.94 28.29
C MET A 467 5.61 -19.93 27.35
N LYS A 468 5.82 -20.35 26.11
CA LYS A 468 6.48 -19.55 25.07
C LYS A 468 5.68 -18.26 24.81
N PRO A 469 6.27 -17.08 25.03
CA PRO A 469 5.64 -15.83 24.63
C PRO A 469 5.76 -15.66 23.10
N SER A 470 4.80 -14.97 22.51
CA SER A 470 4.90 -14.46 21.14
C SER A 470 5.29 -12.99 21.18
N VAL A 471 6.31 -12.60 20.42
CA VAL A 471 6.77 -11.20 20.37
C VAL A 471 6.72 -10.67 18.95
N THR A 472 6.11 -9.51 18.78
CA THR A 472 6.19 -8.74 17.53
C THR A 472 7.26 -7.68 17.69
N LEU A 473 8.27 -7.74 16.82
CA LEU A 473 9.44 -6.89 16.87
C LEU A 473 9.52 -6.05 15.60
N THR A 474 10.06 -4.85 15.75
CA THR A 474 10.43 -3.99 14.62
C THR A 474 11.90 -3.67 14.72
N ASN A 475 12.61 -3.73 13.60
CA ASN A 475 13.99 -3.26 13.55
C ASN A 475 14.00 -1.72 13.46
N TYR A 476 14.97 -1.10 14.12
CA TYR A 476 15.35 0.27 13.82
C TYR A 476 15.83 0.34 12.36
N ARG A 477 15.52 1.47 11.70
CA ARG A 477 15.77 1.70 10.26
C ARG A 477 17.15 1.17 9.84
N LYS A 478 17.19 0.26 8.85
CA LYS A 478 18.45 -0.14 8.20
C LYS A 478 19.07 1.10 7.54
N ASP A 479 20.38 1.27 7.68
CA ASP A 479 21.14 2.31 7.00
C ASP A 479 21.10 2.10 5.47
N ILE A 480 21.20 3.18 4.69
CA ILE A 480 21.18 3.18 3.22
C ILE A 480 22.25 2.25 2.64
N ILE A 481 23.42 2.20 3.30
CA ILE A 481 24.57 1.42 2.85
C ILE A 481 24.30 -0.08 3.01
N ASP A 482 23.73 -0.49 4.14
CA ASP A 482 23.43 -1.90 4.42
C ASP A 482 22.36 -2.44 3.47
N TYR A 483 21.30 -1.66 3.23
CA TYR A 483 20.24 -2.05 2.31
C TYR A 483 20.73 -2.20 0.87
N GLN A 484 21.55 -1.24 0.39
CA GLN A 484 22.11 -1.30 -0.97
C GLN A 484 23.06 -2.48 -1.14
N LEU A 485 23.93 -2.71 -0.16
CA LEU A 485 24.86 -3.83 -0.18
C LEU A 485 24.13 -5.19 -0.19
N GLU A 486 23.11 -5.35 0.67
CA GLU A 486 22.29 -6.56 0.74
C GLU A 486 21.56 -6.81 -0.58
N LYS A 487 20.94 -5.76 -1.17
CA LYS A 487 20.25 -5.86 -2.47
C LYS A 487 21.21 -6.18 -3.60
N ASP A 488 22.39 -5.59 -3.63
CA ASP A 488 23.39 -5.86 -4.65
C ASP A 488 23.92 -7.30 -4.57
N VAL A 489 24.14 -7.80 -3.36
CA VAL A 489 24.55 -9.19 -3.11
C VAL A 489 23.44 -10.16 -3.54
N GLU A 490 22.18 -9.90 -3.16
CA GLU A 490 21.02 -10.69 -3.57
C GLU A 490 20.86 -10.71 -5.10
N MET A 491 20.88 -9.53 -5.74
CA MET A 491 20.74 -9.41 -7.20
C MET A 491 21.90 -10.08 -7.93
N LYS A 492 23.13 -9.99 -7.42
CA LYS A 492 24.29 -10.69 -7.99
C LYS A 492 24.13 -12.20 -7.86
N ARG A 493 23.65 -12.70 -6.72
CA ARG A 493 23.37 -14.12 -6.50
C ARG A 493 22.27 -14.62 -7.44
N GLN A 494 21.17 -13.89 -7.56
CA GLN A 494 20.08 -14.20 -8.50
C GLN A 494 20.59 -14.24 -9.95
N ARG A 495 21.35 -13.23 -10.38
CA ARG A 495 21.95 -13.21 -11.73
C ARG A 495 22.85 -14.42 -11.96
N ASN A 496 23.65 -14.82 -10.97
CA ASN A 496 24.52 -15.98 -11.10
C ASN A 496 23.73 -17.29 -11.17
N LEU A 497 22.65 -17.43 -10.38
CA LEU A 497 21.76 -18.60 -10.44
C LEU A 497 21.05 -18.68 -11.79
N ILE A 498 20.45 -17.58 -12.26
CA ILE A 498 19.80 -17.52 -13.58
C ILE A 498 20.81 -17.86 -14.68
N LYS A 499 22.03 -17.32 -14.62
CA LYS A 499 23.08 -17.66 -15.59
C LYS A 499 23.43 -19.15 -15.58
N LYS A 500 23.53 -19.75 -14.38
CA LYS A 500 23.80 -21.17 -14.21
C LYS A 500 22.66 -22.02 -14.80
N GLU A 501 21.41 -21.69 -14.48
CA GLU A 501 20.23 -22.41 -14.97
C GLU A 501 20.07 -22.28 -16.50
N ILE A 502 20.32 -21.09 -17.06
CA ILE A 502 20.38 -20.89 -18.51
C ILE A 502 21.50 -21.74 -19.13
N ALA A 503 22.68 -21.81 -18.51
CA ALA A 503 23.79 -22.62 -19.02
C ALA A 503 23.46 -24.12 -19.01
N GLU A 504 22.88 -24.63 -17.92
CA GLU A 504 22.42 -26.02 -17.80
C GLU A 504 21.33 -26.34 -18.82
N MET A 505 20.36 -25.43 -19.03
CA MET A 505 19.31 -25.59 -20.04
C MET A 505 19.88 -25.58 -21.47
N LEU A 506 20.85 -24.71 -21.77
CA LEU A 506 21.54 -24.68 -23.06
C LEU A 506 22.35 -25.97 -23.30
N GLU A 507 22.98 -26.50 -22.26
CA GLU A 507 23.72 -27.76 -22.35
C GLU A 507 22.78 -28.96 -22.57
N ALA A 508 21.63 -28.99 -21.89
CA ALA A 508 20.58 -29.97 -22.13
C ALA A 508 19.99 -29.86 -23.56
N GLN A 509 19.79 -28.65 -24.08
CA GLN A 509 19.37 -28.47 -25.47
C GLN A 509 20.42 -28.96 -26.46
N ARG A 510 21.70 -28.71 -26.20
CA ARG A 510 22.80 -29.23 -27.03
C ARG A 510 22.87 -30.75 -27.01
N SER A 511 22.70 -31.38 -25.85
CA SER A 511 22.71 -32.84 -25.74
C SER A 511 21.52 -33.45 -26.49
N ILE A 512 20.31 -32.88 -26.35
CA ILE A 512 19.14 -33.27 -27.13
C ILE A 512 19.40 -33.12 -28.63
N ALA A 513 19.84 -31.94 -29.08
CA ALA A 513 20.14 -31.70 -30.50
C ALA A 513 21.20 -32.67 -31.05
N SER A 514 22.23 -32.98 -30.27
CA SER A 514 23.23 -33.98 -30.66
C SER A 514 22.64 -35.39 -30.76
N SER A 515 21.77 -35.77 -29.82
CA SER A 515 21.08 -37.07 -29.86
C SER A 515 20.10 -37.18 -31.04
N THR A 516 19.35 -36.12 -31.33
CA THR A 516 18.45 -36.03 -32.48
C THR A 516 19.22 -36.05 -33.80
N GLN A 517 20.38 -35.36 -33.89
CA GLN A 517 21.24 -35.41 -35.07
C GLN A 517 21.83 -36.81 -35.28
N SER A 518 22.25 -37.50 -34.22
CA SER A 518 22.68 -38.90 -34.29
C SER A 518 21.56 -39.83 -34.75
N GLN A 519 20.33 -39.63 -34.28
CA GLN A 519 19.15 -40.38 -34.73
C GLN A 519 18.79 -40.06 -36.19
N LEU A 520 18.82 -38.80 -36.62
CA LEU A 520 18.59 -38.38 -38.01
C LEU A 520 19.64 -38.93 -38.97
N ASN A 521 20.91 -38.96 -38.57
CA ASN A 521 21.98 -39.56 -39.37
C ASN A 521 21.79 -41.08 -39.55
N ASN A 522 21.22 -41.76 -38.55
CA ASN A 522 20.86 -43.18 -38.67
C ASN A 522 19.62 -43.43 -39.55
N ILE A 523 18.70 -42.46 -39.65
CA ILE A 523 17.49 -42.56 -40.49
C ILE A 523 17.79 -42.21 -41.96
N ASN A 524 18.75 -41.32 -42.23
CA ASN A 524 19.07 -40.85 -43.60
C ASN A 524 19.99 -41.78 -44.43
N THR A 525 20.40 -42.93 -43.90
CA THR A 525 20.94 -44.02 -44.74
C THR A 525 19.77 -44.80 -45.34
N LYS A 526 19.48 -44.62 -46.65
CA LYS A 526 18.48 -45.39 -47.41
C LYS A 526 18.70 -46.90 -47.22
N VAL A 527 17.95 -47.55 -46.32
CA VAL A 527 17.97 -48.99 -46.16
C VAL A 527 17.13 -49.59 -47.28
N SER A 528 17.78 -50.34 -48.18
CA SER A 528 17.07 -51.16 -49.18
C SER A 528 16.26 -52.21 -48.44
N GLN A 529 15.00 -52.36 -48.81
CA GLN A 529 14.17 -53.47 -48.38
C GLN A 529 14.19 -54.53 -49.48
N ASP A 530 14.26 -55.79 -49.07
CA ASP A 530 14.36 -56.93 -49.95
C ASP A 530 13.23 -57.94 -49.64
N LEU A 531 12.64 -58.50 -50.70
CA LEU A 531 11.58 -59.50 -50.64
C LEU A 531 11.90 -60.64 -51.62
N SER A 532 11.79 -61.88 -51.16
CA SER A 532 12.00 -63.08 -51.98
C SER A 532 10.73 -63.92 -52.05
N LEU A 533 10.40 -64.38 -53.24
CA LEU A 533 9.25 -65.25 -53.51
C LEU A 533 9.73 -66.59 -54.05
N SER A 534 9.06 -67.68 -53.68
CA SER A 534 9.20 -68.98 -54.36
C SER A 534 7.91 -69.47 -54.97
N TYR A 535 8.06 -70.25 -56.05
CA TYR A 535 6.95 -70.91 -56.71
C TYR A 535 6.85 -72.39 -56.37
N SER A 536 5.66 -72.85 -56.04
CA SER A 536 5.33 -74.27 -55.93
C SER A 536 4.48 -74.71 -57.12
N SER A 537 5.02 -75.56 -57.99
CA SER A 537 4.28 -76.11 -59.13
C SER A 537 3.22 -77.13 -58.71
N VAL A 538 3.31 -77.66 -57.48
CA VAL A 538 2.34 -78.60 -56.89
C VAL A 538 1.05 -77.89 -56.51
N THR A 539 1.14 -76.74 -55.84
CA THR A 539 -0.02 -75.92 -55.43
C THR A 539 -0.37 -74.85 -56.45
N LYS A 540 0.53 -74.58 -57.41
CA LYS A 540 0.45 -73.50 -58.40
C LYS A 540 0.33 -72.12 -57.77
N THR A 541 1.07 -71.90 -56.69
CA THR A 541 1.06 -70.66 -55.93
C THR A 541 2.47 -70.13 -55.74
N TRP A 542 2.57 -68.81 -55.69
CA TRP A 542 3.75 -68.12 -55.16
C TRP A 542 3.56 -67.89 -53.66
N SER A 543 4.65 -67.98 -52.91
CA SER A 543 4.71 -67.64 -51.50
C SER A 543 5.92 -66.76 -51.23
N ILE A 544 5.80 -65.88 -50.25
CA ILE A 544 6.93 -65.11 -49.74
C ILE A 544 7.81 -66.07 -48.93
N ASP A 545 9.06 -66.23 -49.36
CA ASP A 545 10.08 -67.04 -48.68
C ASP A 545 10.76 -66.25 -47.57
N ASP A 546 11.11 -65.00 -47.87
CA ASP A 546 11.80 -64.09 -46.96
C ASP A 546 11.42 -62.65 -47.29
N SER A 547 11.30 -61.82 -46.25
CA SER A 547 10.93 -60.41 -46.38
C SER A 547 11.63 -59.61 -45.29
N SER A 548 12.26 -58.51 -45.67
CA SER A 548 12.75 -57.52 -44.72
C SER A 548 11.64 -56.59 -44.20
N VAL A 549 10.42 -56.74 -44.71
CA VAL A 549 9.22 -56.01 -44.26
C VAL A 549 8.23 -56.98 -43.62
N ASP A 550 7.89 -56.73 -42.35
CA ASP A 550 6.93 -57.54 -41.61
C ASP A 550 5.50 -57.35 -42.16
N GLY A 551 4.79 -58.46 -42.38
CA GLY A 551 3.38 -58.44 -42.79
C GLY A 551 3.16 -58.22 -44.29
N ALA A 552 4.18 -58.40 -45.13
CA ALA A 552 3.99 -58.47 -46.56
C ALA A 552 3.16 -59.71 -46.93
N GLU A 553 2.13 -59.51 -47.74
CA GLU A 553 1.19 -60.56 -48.15
C GLU A 553 1.06 -60.60 -49.68
N ILE A 554 0.72 -61.79 -50.20
CA ILE A 554 0.35 -61.96 -51.60
C ILE A 554 -1.17 -61.97 -51.65
N ASP A 555 -1.75 -60.95 -52.27
CA ASP A 555 -3.19 -60.72 -52.25
C ASP A 555 -3.93 -61.55 -53.29
N GLU A 556 -3.55 -61.42 -54.57
CA GLU A 556 -4.18 -62.13 -55.69
C GLU A 556 -3.17 -62.49 -56.78
N ILE A 557 -3.43 -63.61 -57.47
CA ILE A 557 -2.61 -64.09 -58.59
C ILE A 557 -3.50 -64.20 -59.83
N GLY A 558 -3.37 -63.23 -60.72
CA GLY A 558 -4.03 -63.20 -62.03
C GLY A 558 -3.01 -63.38 -63.16
N ASN A 559 -2.92 -62.37 -64.04
CA ASN A 559 -1.83 -62.26 -65.01
C ASN A 559 -0.56 -61.62 -64.42
N THR A 560 -0.62 -61.20 -63.15
CA THR A 560 0.46 -60.65 -62.32
C THR A 560 0.47 -61.33 -60.96
N ILE A 561 1.59 -61.19 -60.25
CA ILE A 561 1.70 -61.51 -58.82
C ILE A 561 1.62 -60.16 -58.10
N ASP A 562 0.55 -59.94 -57.34
CA ASP A 562 0.31 -58.69 -56.65
C ASP A 562 0.65 -58.86 -55.17
N ILE A 563 1.44 -57.92 -54.64
CA ILE A 563 1.99 -57.95 -53.29
C ILE A 563 1.62 -56.67 -52.57
N ASP A 564 1.03 -56.79 -51.39
CA ASP A 564 0.87 -55.66 -50.47
C ASP A 564 1.96 -55.77 -49.39
N VAL A 565 2.79 -54.73 -49.29
CA VAL A 565 3.86 -54.69 -48.27
C VAL A 565 3.40 -54.10 -46.93
N GLY A 566 2.12 -53.79 -46.78
CA GLY A 566 1.49 -53.41 -45.51
C GLY A 566 0.96 -51.98 -45.47
N ILE A 567 0.00 -51.73 -44.56
CA ILE A 567 -0.65 -50.42 -44.36
C ILE A 567 0.40 -49.33 -44.07
N ASP A 568 0.27 -48.21 -44.77
CA ASP A 568 1.11 -46.99 -44.68
C ASP A 568 2.56 -47.10 -45.21
N ILE A 569 2.93 -48.19 -45.89
CA ILE A 569 4.25 -48.36 -46.51
C ILE A 569 4.18 -48.07 -48.01
N LYS A 570 4.91 -47.07 -48.52
CA LYS A 570 4.93 -46.74 -49.97
C LYS A 570 6.24 -47.20 -50.63
N PRO A 571 6.24 -48.29 -51.42
CA PRO A 571 7.42 -48.75 -52.10
C PRO A 571 7.82 -47.78 -53.23
N LYS A 572 9.12 -47.55 -53.38
CA LYS A 572 9.68 -46.63 -54.37
C LYS A 572 10.84 -47.27 -55.11
N SER A 573 10.81 -47.08 -56.43
CA SER A 573 11.82 -47.60 -57.36
C SER A 573 12.08 -49.11 -57.25
N PRO A 574 11.03 -49.97 -57.23
CA PRO A 574 11.22 -51.41 -57.08
C PRO A 574 11.94 -52.00 -58.28
N ARG A 575 12.72 -53.05 -58.03
CA ARG A 575 13.42 -53.84 -59.05
C ARG A 575 13.25 -55.31 -58.75
N ALA A 576 12.94 -56.10 -59.77
CA ALA A 576 12.81 -57.54 -59.66
C ALA A 576 13.95 -58.23 -60.43
N GLY A 577 14.47 -59.31 -59.85
CA GLY A 577 15.39 -60.24 -60.47
C GLY A 577 14.86 -61.66 -60.30
N VAL A 578 15.10 -62.51 -61.29
CA VAL A 578 14.77 -63.94 -61.23
C VAL A 578 16.00 -64.75 -60.88
N ASP A 579 15.80 -65.95 -60.36
CA ASP A 579 16.86 -66.91 -60.14
C ASP A 579 17.46 -67.48 -61.44
N PHE A 580 18.48 -68.31 -61.28
CA PHE A 580 19.19 -68.94 -62.40
C PHE A 580 18.28 -69.87 -63.21
N ASP A 581 17.36 -70.59 -62.56
CA ASP A 581 16.51 -71.59 -63.22
C ASP A 581 15.45 -70.94 -64.13
N LEU A 582 14.85 -69.83 -63.70
CA LEU A 582 13.99 -69.01 -64.54
C LEU A 582 14.78 -68.36 -65.68
N SER A 583 15.97 -67.83 -65.39
CA SER A 583 16.83 -67.24 -66.41
C SER A 583 17.24 -68.26 -67.48
N LEU A 584 17.50 -69.52 -67.11
CA LEU A 584 17.86 -70.60 -68.04
C LEU A 584 16.69 -71.02 -68.93
N LYS A 585 15.46 -70.80 -68.47
CA LYS A 585 14.22 -70.95 -69.25
C LYS A 585 13.89 -69.72 -70.10
N GLY A 586 14.70 -68.66 -70.06
CA GLY A 586 14.47 -67.42 -70.80
C GLY A 586 13.35 -66.55 -70.20
N ILE A 587 13.00 -66.77 -68.94
CA ILE A 587 11.96 -66.02 -68.23
C ILE A 587 12.61 -64.84 -67.50
N THR A 588 11.99 -63.66 -67.58
CA THR A 588 12.38 -62.46 -66.83
C THR A 588 11.20 -61.93 -66.02
N ALA A 589 11.49 -61.18 -64.96
CA ALA A 589 10.50 -60.51 -64.11
C ALA A 589 10.66 -58.99 -64.19
N GLY A 590 9.53 -58.28 -64.21
CA GLY A 590 9.47 -56.83 -64.01
C GLY A 590 8.51 -56.51 -62.88
N VAL A 591 8.76 -55.41 -62.16
CA VAL A 591 7.92 -54.95 -61.04
C VAL A 591 7.60 -53.47 -61.18
N THR A 592 6.37 -53.11 -60.85
CA THR A 592 5.91 -51.71 -60.78
C THR A 592 5.10 -51.50 -59.51
N VAL A 593 5.12 -50.29 -58.97
CA VAL A 593 4.25 -49.90 -57.85
C VAL A 593 2.81 -49.86 -58.36
N ASP A 594 1.89 -50.44 -57.59
CA ASP A 594 0.47 -50.39 -57.92
C ASP A 594 -0.06 -48.95 -57.77
N THR A 595 -0.82 -48.50 -58.76
CA THR A 595 -1.40 -47.16 -58.77
C THR A 595 -2.72 -47.09 -58.01
N THR A 596 -3.35 -48.25 -57.72
CA THR A 596 -4.63 -48.33 -57.01
C THR A 596 -4.47 -48.64 -55.53
N ASN A 597 -3.50 -49.48 -55.14
CA ASN A 597 -3.08 -49.68 -53.76
C ASN A 597 -1.73 -48.97 -53.52
N PRO A 598 -1.66 -47.90 -52.70
CA PRO A 598 -0.42 -47.17 -52.40
C PRO A 598 0.69 -48.02 -51.77
N SER A 599 0.34 -49.16 -51.18
CA SER A 599 1.26 -50.14 -50.60
C SER A 599 1.53 -51.34 -51.52
N GLY A 600 0.89 -51.39 -52.69
CA GLY A 600 0.95 -52.52 -53.60
C GLY A 600 2.14 -52.48 -54.56
N MET A 601 2.62 -53.66 -54.95
CA MET A 601 3.53 -53.87 -56.08
C MET A 601 3.01 -55.01 -56.97
N ASN A 602 3.05 -54.78 -58.28
CA ASN A 602 2.60 -55.77 -59.28
C ASN A 602 3.80 -56.32 -60.03
N ILE A 603 3.96 -57.64 -60.02
CA ILE A 603 5.07 -58.35 -60.67
C ILE A 603 4.56 -59.07 -61.91
N MET A 604 5.33 -58.97 -62.98
CA MET A 604 5.01 -59.49 -64.29
C MET A 604 6.11 -60.42 -64.78
N LEU A 605 5.74 -61.59 -65.29
CA LEU A 605 6.67 -62.51 -65.94
C LEU A 605 6.57 -62.42 -67.46
N ALA A 606 7.72 -62.49 -68.12
CA ALA A 606 7.81 -62.51 -69.57
C ALA A 606 8.81 -63.54 -70.08
N LYS A 607 8.51 -64.15 -71.22
CA LYS A 607 9.37 -65.08 -71.93
C LYS A 607 9.38 -64.72 -73.41
N ASP A 608 10.56 -64.67 -74.01
CA ASP A 608 10.74 -64.25 -75.42
C ASP A 608 10.07 -62.91 -75.76
N GLY A 609 10.01 -61.99 -74.78
CA GLY A 609 9.41 -60.66 -74.91
C GLY A 609 7.88 -60.60 -74.80
N GLN A 610 7.20 -61.72 -74.54
CA GLN A 610 5.76 -61.74 -74.30
C GLN A 610 5.42 -62.08 -72.84
N ARG A 611 4.35 -61.48 -72.32
CA ARG A 611 3.86 -61.74 -70.96
C ARG A 611 3.33 -63.16 -70.85
N ILE A 612 3.74 -63.86 -69.81
CA ILE A 612 3.27 -65.21 -69.49
C ILE A 612 2.51 -65.19 -68.16
N SER A 613 1.63 -66.18 -67.98
CA SER A 613 0.92 -66.33 -66.71
C SER A 613 1.90 -66.71 -65.57
N PRO A 614 1.76 -66.14 -64.36
CA PRO A 614 2.61 -66.47 -63.21
C PRO A 614 2.56 -67.93 -62.75
N THR A 615 1.63 -68.73 -63.26
CA THR A 615 1.51 -70.17 -62.95
C THR A 615 1.65 -71.04 -64.21
N ALA A 616 2.32 -70.53 -65.25
CA ALA A 616 2.54 -71.26 -66.49
C ALA A 616 3.31 -72.57 -66.24
N ALA A 617 3.00 -73.61 -67.03
CA ALA A 617 3.52 -74.96 -66.80
C ALA A 617 5.05 -75.08 -66.99
N ASP A 618 5.68 -74.09 -67.63
CA ASP A 618 7.12 -74.04 -67.88
C ASP A 618 7.92 -73.35 -66.75
N ILE A 619 7.25 -72.85 -65.71
CA ILE A 619 7.87 -72.32 -64.49
C ILE A 619 8.32 -73.49 -63.60
N PRO A 620 9.63 -73.64 -63.29
CA PRO A 620 10.14 -74.73 -62.46
C PRO A 620 9.63 -74.68 -61.02
N ASN A 621 9.47 -75.84 -60.38
CA ASN A 621 9.18 -75.90 -58.95
C ASN A 621 10.38 -75.38 -58.14
N GLY A 622 10.12 -74.52 -57.17
CA GLY A 622 11.16 -73.87 -56.35
C GLY A 622 11.78 -72.63 -57.00
N ALA A 623 11.28 -72.19 -58.16
CA ALA A 623 11.77 -70.98 -58.83
C ALA A 623 11.59 -69.74 -57.93
N GLN A 624 12.59 -68.85 -57.90
CA GLN A 624 12.61 -67.67 -57.04
C GLN A 624 12.64 -66.33 -57.78
N ILE A 625 11.97 -65.33 -57.20
CA ILE A 625 12.01 -63.92 -57.61
C ILE A 625 12.45 -63.08 -56.42
N ASN A 626 13.49 -62.28 -56.59
CA ASN A 626 13.98 -61.34 -55.58
C ASN A 626 13.65 -59.91 -55.98
N ILE A 627 13.15 -59.13 -55.04
CA ILE A 627 12.71 -57.75 -55.24
C ILE A 627 13.45 -56.87 -54.26
N SER A 628 14.00 -55.76 -54.74
CA SER A 628 14.57 -54.70 -53.90
C SER A 628 13.87 -53.38 -54.16
N PHE A 629 13.59 -52.65 -53.08
CA PHE A 629 12.90 -51.36 -53.14
C PHE A 629 13.27 -50.47 -51.95
N TYR A 630 12.91 -49.20 -52.04
CA TYR A 630 13.06 -48.24 -50.94
C TYR A 630 11.69 -47.83 -50.42
N LEU A 631 11.61 -47.50 -49.13
CA LEU A 631 10.40 -46.92 -48.56
C LEU A 631 10.43 -45.39 -48.74
N ASP A 632 9.33 -44.78 -49.20
CA ASP A 632 9.18 -43.33 -49.14
C ASP A 632 8.85 -42.94 -47.70
N SER A 633 9.58 -41.94 -47.18
CA SER A 633 9.41 -41.38 -45.82
C SER A 633 8.11 -40.60 -45.67
#